data_AF-A0A132ADQ7-F1
#
_entry.id   AF-A0A132ADQ7-F1
#
_cell.length_a   1.000
_cell.length_b   1.000
_cell.length_c   1.000
_cell.angle_alpha   90.00
_cell.angle_beta   90.00
_cell.angle_gamma   90.00
#
_symmetry.space_group_name_H-M   'P 1'
#
loop_
_entity.id
_entity.type
_entity.pdbx_description
1 polymer ?
#
loop_
_entity_poly.entity_id
_entity_poly.type
_entity_poly.pdbx_seq_one_letter_code
_entity_poly.pdbx_strand_id
1 'polypeptide(L)'
;MPQGRRKVPFSKKQKKVQLQAKREKKNRQLSSSQLRQRRPFVSDDGDIEDELDDELTNESHPVESTADIQTFSNDLNQMIHKIQSLNSQRHLDADRDINRYALRFFAETDQEIRERKEKAQKPLRILDSKNGLVCSAEDLFGKSSQSLNDIPFSELDMPKRPPWSPSMTKEELDREENHYFHEYCKNLLSKAIEEKRLSYFELNLETWRQLWRVIEMSDIILLVTDIRNPIFHFPPSLYHHVVNELGKEMILVLNKIDLVEADLVIAWEEYLKKLFPRLNILAFASYAGMKVRSSSGKRVGKLRMAIKGALALQEMVSKIINGRVNLDSWKQKIETDNKEYGNISLEDDSSYYESEDE
;
A
#
# COMPACT_ATOMS: atom_id res chain seq x y z
N MET A 1 35.02 -43.70 12.63
CA MET A 1 34.85 -42.31 12.14
C MET A 1 35.14 -42.26 10.65
N PRO A 2 34.23 -41.74 9.82
CA PRO A 2 34.58 -41.13 8.54
C PRO A 2 34.44 -39.61 8.66
N GLN A 3 35.56 -38.88 8.52
CA GLN A 3 35.57 -37.42 8.54
C GLN A 3 34.89 -36.87 7.27
N GLY A 4 33.77 -36.18 7.44
CA GLY A 4 33.11 -35.45 6.35
C GLY A 4 33.99 -34.30 5.86
N ARG A 5 34.33 -34.30 4.56
CA ARG A 5 35.06 -33.21 3.90
C ARG A 5 34.25 -31.91 3.98
N ARG A 6 34.78 -30.89 4.67
CA ARG A 6 34.28 -29.50 4.62
C ARG A 6 34.31 -29.00 3.18
N LYS A 7 33.20 -28.42 2.69
CA LYS A 7 33.13 -27.80 1.35
C LYS A 7 34.08 -26.60 1.32
N VAL A 8 35.00 -26.59 0.35
CA VAL A 8 35.95 -25.50 0.14
C VAL A 8 35.19 -24.26 -0.35
N PRO A 9 35.41 -23.07 0.24
CA PRO A 9 34.73 -21.85 -0.20
C PRO A 9 35.10 -21.51 -1.65
N PHE A 10 34.09 -21.12 -2.41
CA PHE A 10 34.19 -20.88 -3.86
C PHE A 10 35.10 -19.67 -4.13
N SER A 11 36.19 -19.88 -4.88
CA SER A 11 37.09 -18.78 -5.27
C SER A 11 36.30 -17.72 -6.04
N LYS A 12 36.38 -16.44 -5.62
CA LYS A 12 35.73 -15.30 -6.29
C LYS A 12 36.07 -15.25 -7.79
N LYS A 13 37.27 -15.71 -8.17
CA LYS A 13 37.73 -15.80 -9.57
C LYS A 13 36.96 -16.86 -10.36
N GLN A 14 36.70 -18.03 -9.78
CA GLN A 14 35.90 -19.09 -10.39
C GLN A 14 34.41 -18.70 -10.51
N LYS A 15 33.86 -17.99 -9.52
CA LYS A 15 32.49 -17.46 -9.58
C LYS A 15 32.32 -16.43 -10.70
N LYS A 16 33.32 -15.56 -10.92
CA LYS A 16 33.32 -14.58 -12.01
C LYS A 16 33.35 -15.26 -13.38
N VAL A 17 34.19 -16.28 -13.55
CA VAL A 17 34.28 -17.07 -14.80
C VAL A 17 32.96 -17.82 -15.06
N GLN A 18 32.34 -18.38 -14.02
CA GLN A 18 31.05 -19.08 -14.15
C GLN A 18 29.91 -18.13 -14.54
N LEU A 19 29.89 -16.90 -14.02
CA LEU A 19 28.94 -15.86 -14.40
C LEU A 19 29.16 -15.37 -15.85
N GLN A 20 30.42 -15.28 -16.28
CA GLN A 20 30.77 -14.90 -17.65
C GLN A 20 30.36 -15.98 -18.66
N ALA A 21 30.62 -17.26 -18.35
CA ALA A 21 30.16 -18.39 -19.15
C ALA A 21 28.62 -18.48 -19.22
N LYS A 22 27.91 -18.16 -18.14
CA LYS A 22 26.43 -18.05 -18.14
C LYS A 22 25.94 -16.91 -19.04
N ARG A 23 26.60 -15.75 -19.02
CA ARG A 23 26.27 -14.62 -19.90
C ARG A 23 26.50 -14.95 -21.36
N GLU A 24 27.61 -15.59 -21.70
CA GLU A 24 27.92 -16.01 -23.07
C GLU A 24 26.94 -17.08 -23.58
N LYS A 25 26.53 -18.02 -22.74
CA LYS A 25 25.52 -19.04 -23.10
C LYS A 25 24.14 -18.40 -23.35
N LYS A 26 23.77 -17.39 -22.57
CA LYS A 26 22.54 -16.59 -22.77
C LYS A 26 22.61 -15.77 -24.07
N ASN A 27 23.78 -15.22 -24.40
CA ASN A 27 23.99 -14.49 -25.65
C ASN A 27 23.93 -15.41 -26.89
N ARG A 28 24.45 -16.64 -26.80
CA ARG A 28 24.33 -17.62 -27.88
C ARG A 28 22.89 -18.12 -28.11
N GLN A 29 22.05 -18.14 -27.07
CA GLN A 29 20.62 -18.46 -27.21
C GLN A 29 19.80 -17.31 -27.81
N LEU A 30 20.29 -16.07 -27.72
CA LEU A 30 19.67 -14.90 -28.32
C LEU A 30 19.96 -14.77 -29.83
N SER A 31 21.04 -15.37 -30.34
CA SER A 31 21.35 -15.34 -31.79
C SER A 31 20.55 -16.35 -32.62
N SER A 32 19.86 -17.31 -31.99
CA SER A 32 19.09 -18.35 -32.68
C SER A 32 17.56 -18.14 -32.64
N SER A 33 17.08 -17.02 -32.10
CA SER A 33 15.64 -16.71 -32.05
C SER A 33 15.36 -15.33 -32.63
N GLN A 34 14.86 -15.33 -33.86
CA GLN A 34 14.34 -14.14 -34.53
C GLN A 34 13.08 -13.62 -33.81
N LEU A 35 13.02 -12.29 -33.67
CA LEU A 35 11.84 -11.42 -33.48
C LEU A 35 10.98 -11.63 -32.23
N ARG A 36 11.45 -11.09 -31.11
CA ARG A 36 10.57 -10.39 -30.14
C ARG A 36 11.22 -9.07 -29.76
N GLN A 37 10.59 -7.97 -30.19
CA GLN A 37 10.99 -6.60 -29.84
C GLN A 37 10.97 -6.46 -28.31
N ARG A 38 12.16 -6.31 -27.71
CA ARG A 38 12.35 -5.92 -26.31
C ARG A 38 12.83 -4.47 -26.30
N ARG A 39 12.19 -3.65 -25.46
CA ARG A 39 12.58 -2.27 -25.15
C ARG A 39 14.04 -2.21 -24.67
N PRO A 40 14.80 -1.15 -24.96
CA PRO A 40 16.17 -1.02 -24.48
C PRO A 40 16.19 -0.81 -22.96
N PHE A 41 17.16 -1.47 -22.33
CA PHE A 41 17.60 -1.22 -20.96
C PHE A 41 18.38 0.10 -20.97
N VAL A 42 17.84 1.15 -20.36
CA VAL A 42 18.54 2.43 -20.17
C VAL A 42 19.42 2.30 -18.92
N SER A 43 20.72 2.37 -19.14
CA SER A 43 21.74 2.56 -18.12
C SER A 43 21.56 3.93 -17.47
N ASP A 44 21.59 3.93 -16.14
CA ASP A 44 21.68 5.08 -15.26
C ASP A 44 23.12 5.64 -15.33
N ASP A 45 23.44 6.33 -16.42
CA ASP A 45 24.59 7.23 -16.50
C ASP A 45 24.15 8.38 -17.42
N GLY A 46 24.21 9.59 -16.87
CA GLY A 46 23.85 10.82 -17.55
C GLY A 46 24.79 11.10 -18.71
N ASP A 47 24.19 11.59 -19.80
CA ASP A 47 24.72 12.50 -20.82
C ASP A 47 23.99 12.17 -22.13
N ILE A 48 22.98 12.98 -22.47
CA ILE A 48 22.42 13.03 -23.82
C ILE A 48 22.42 14.50 -24.21
N GLU A 49 23.28 14.79 -25.18
CA GLU A 49 23.46 16.08 -25.83
C GLU A 49 22.18 16.54 -26.53
N ASP A 50 21.94 17.85 -26.44
CA ASP A 50 20.87 18.59 -27.07
C ASP A 50 20.92 18.48 -28.60
N GLU A 51 19.83 18.00 -29.22
CA GLU A 51 19.46 18.41 -30.57
C GLU A 51 18.06 19.03 -30.51
N LEU A 52 18.06 20.36 -30.46
CA LEU A 52 16.91 21.24 -30.62
C LEU A 52 16.59 21.31 -32.12
N ASP A 53 15.36 20.92 -32.49
CA ASP A 53 14.72 21.45 -33.70
C ASP A 53 13.42 22.15 -33.27
N ASP A 54 13.45 23.47 -33.40
CA ASP A 54 12.36 24.42 -33.22
C ASP A 54 11.37 24.31 -34.39
N GLU A 55 10.12 23.92 -34.13
CA GLU A 55 8.98 24.49 -34.87
C GLU A 55 7.78 24.74 -33.93
N LEU A 56 7.64 26.02 -33.60
CA LEU A 56 6.47 26.61 -32.94
C LEU A 56 5.27 26.63 -33.90
N THR A 57 4.17 25.98 -33.52
CA THR A 57 2.83 26.46 -33.90
C THR A 57 1.90 26.45 -32.69
N ASN A 58 1.61 27.67 -32.22
CA ASN A 58 0.45 28.01 -31.41
C ASN A 58 -0.81 27.68 -32.21
N GLU A 59 -1.76 26.92 -31.66
CA GLU A 59 -3.18 27.28 -31.66
C GLU A 59 -3.92 26.56 -30.53
N SER A 60 -4.61 27.36 -29.73
CA SER A 60 -5.54 26.95 -28.67
C SER A 60 -6.97 27.10 -29.19
N HIS A 61 -7.74 26.02 -29.33
CA HIS A 61 -9.20 26.01 -29.21
C HIS A 61 -9.76 24.59 -28.97
N PRO A 62 -10.84 24.42 -28.19
CA PRO A 62 -11.42 23.13 -27.86
C PRO A 62 -12.42 22.71 -28.94
N VAL A 63 -12.17 21.57 -29.59
CA VAL A 63 -13.13 20.90 -30.47
C VAL A 63 -13.16 19.44 -30.04
N GLU A 64 -14.20 19.06 -29.30
CA GLU A 64 -14.51 17.65 -29.00
C GLU A 64 -14.87 16.96 -30.31
N SER A 65 -13.88 16.27 -30.89
CA SER A 65 -14.07 15.49 -32.11
C SER A 65 -14.52 14.07 -31.76
N THR A 66 -15.38 13.49 -32.59
CA THR A 66 -15.85 12.10 -32.47
C THR A 66 -14.73 11.07 -32.54
N ALA A 67 -13.55 11.44 -33.06
CA ALA A 67 -12.35 10.61 -33.10
C ALA A 67 -11.71 10.41 -31.72
N ASP A 68 -11.77 11.42 -30.85
CA ASP A 68 -11.24 11.33 -29.48
C ASP A 68 -12.09 10.39 -28.62
N ILE A 69 -13.42 10.41 -28.81
CA ILE A 69 -14.37 9.52 -28.12
C ILE A 69 -14.17 8.05 -28.54
N GLN A 70 -13.96 7.80 -29.83
CA GLN A 70 -13.73 6.44 -30.34
C GLN A 70 -12.40 5.86 -29.84
N THR A 71 -11.36 6.71 -29.77
CA THR A 71 -10.03 6.33 -29.27
C THR A 71 -10.08 6.06 -27.75
N PHE A 72 -10.77 6.93 -27.00
CA PHE A 72 -11.05 6.78 -25.57
C PHE A 72 -11.76 5.47 -25.23
N SER A 73 -12.82 5.13 -25.98
CA SER A 73 -13.57 3.88 -25.78
C SER A 73 -12.71 2.65 -26.04
N ASN A 74 -11.84 2.71 -27.05
CA ASN A 74 -10.93 1.62 -27.38
C ASN A 74 -9.86 1.41 -26.28
N ASP A 75 -9.31 2.49 -25.73
CA ASP A 75 -8.29 2.42 -24.67
C ASP A 75 -8.88 1.89 -23.35
N LEU A 76 -10.08 2.33 -22.97
CA LEU A 76 -10.79 1.81 -21.81
C LEU A 76 -11.08 0.31 -21.97
N ASN A 77 -11.57 -0.12 -23.13
CA ASN A 77 -11.84 -1.54 -23.40
C ASN A 77 -10.58 -2.40 -23.36
N GLN A 78 -9.47 -1.94 -23.93
CA GLN A 78 -8.18 -2.62 -23.85
C GLN A 78 -7.68 -2.74 -22.40
N MET A 79 -7.83 -1.67 -21.64
CA MET A 79 -7.45 -1.60 -20.24
C MET A 79 -8.24 -2.58 -19.39
N ILE A 80 -9.56 -2.61 -19.59
CA ILE A 80 -10.48 -3.52 -18.92
C ILE A 80 -10.21 -4.99 -19.30
N HIS A 81 -9.95 -5.28 -20.57
CA HIS A 81 -9.57 -6.61 -21.02
C HIS A 81 -8.26 -7.08 -20.37
N LYS A 82 -7.28 -6.17 -20.19
CA LYS A 82 -6.05 -6.46 -19.45
C LYS A 82 -6.35 -6.83 -18.00
N ILE A 83 -7.24 -6.10 -17.31
CA ILE A 83 -7.68 -6.43 -15.94
C ILE A 83 -8.33 -7.81 -15.88
N GLN A 84 -9.22 -8.15 -16.82
CA GLN A 84 -9.83 -9.48 -16.89
C GLN A 84 -8.76 -10.56 -17.08
N SER A 85 -7.88 -10.41 -18.07
CA SER A 85 -6.80 -11.36 -18.34
C SER A 85 -5.85 -11.55 -17.15
N LEU A 86 -5.69 -10.54 -16.29
CA LEU A 86 -4.91 -10.63 -15.07
C LEU A 86 -5.62 -11.50 -14.03
N ASN A 87 -6.90 -11.24 -13.80
CA ASN A 87 -7.68 -11.93 -12.77
C ASN A 87 -8.00 -13.39 -13.16
N SER A 88 -7.98 -13.74 -14.45
CA SER A 88 -8.09 -15.13 -14.92
C SER A 88 -6.84 -15.99 -14.67
N GLN A 89 -5.69 -15.43 -14.26
CA GLN A 89 -4.40 -16.18 -14.18
C GLN A 89 -4.29 -17.19 -13.03
N ARG A 90 -5.32 -17.36 -12.19
CA ARG A 90 -5.32 -18.30 -11.05
C ARG A 90 -5.03 -19.76 -11.41
N HIS A 91 -5.14 -20.15 -12.68
CA HIS A 91 -5.08 -21.56 -13.09
C HIS A 91 -3.96 -21.93 -14.08
N LEU A 92 -3.13 -20.99 -14.53
CA LEU A 92 -2.30 -21.23 -15.72
C LEU A 92 -0.86 -21.65 -15.46
N ASP A 93 -0.28 -21.44 -14.27
CA ASP A 93 1.12 -21.81 -14.00
C ASP A 93 1.25 -22.56 -12.67
N ALA A 94 1.36 -23.89 -12.73
CA ALA A 94 1.64 -24.77 -11.58
C ALA A 94 3.01 -24.50 -10.89
N ASP A 95 3.88 -23.71 -11.54
CA ASP A 95 5.23 -23.38 -11.10
C ASP A 95 5.36 -21.96 -10.50
N ARG A 96 4.25 -21.21 -10.41
CA ARG A 96 4.25 -19.91 -9.72
C ARG A 96 4.02 -20.12 -8.23
N ASP A 97 4.90 -19.51 -7.44
CA ASP A 97 4.72 -19.40 -5.99
C ASP A 97 3.33 -18.82 -5.67
N ILE A 98 2.48 -19.67 -5.09
CA ILE A 98 1.10 -19.37 -4.73
C ILE A 98 1.04 -18.24 -3.70
N ASN A 99 2.09 -18.05 -2.91
CA ASN A 99 2.18 -17.01 -1.90
C ASN A 99 2.76 -15.70 -2.45
N ARG A 100 3.14 -15.65 -3.73
CA ARG A 100 3.69 -14.44 -4.31
C ARG A 100 2.58 -13.40 -4.50
N TYR A 101 2.61 -12.39 -3.64
CA TYR A 101 1.75 -11.23 -3.77
C TYR A 101 2.06 -10.49 -5.09
N ALA A 102 1.03 -10.34 -5.94
CA ALA A 102 1.14 -9.76 -7.27
C ALA A 102 0.43 -8.41 -7.31
N LEU A 103 1.15 -7.35 -6.96
CA LEU A 103 0.67 -5.97 -7.07
C LEU A 103 0.47 -5.58 -8.53
N ARG A 104 -0.69 -5.02 -8.85
CA ARG A 104 -1.05 -4.60 -10.21
C ARG A 104 -1.66 -3.20 -10.20
N PHE A 105 -0.85 -2.24 -10.63
CA PHE A 105 -1.28 -0.86 -10.86
C PHE A 105 -1.36 -0.55 -12.36
N PHE A 106 -1.99 0.58 -12.69
CA PHE A 106 -1.82 1.17 -14.00
C PHE A 106 -0.36 1.55 -14.21
N ALA A 107 0.16 1.17 -15.38
CA ALA A 107 1.44 1.64 -15.84
C ALA A 107 1.18 2.87 -16.69
N GLU A 108 1.65 4.03 -16.23
CA GLU A 108 1.79 5.22 -17.07
C GLU A 108 2.65 4.89 -18.29
N THR A 109 2.37 5.54 -19.40
CA THR A 109 3.20 5.49 -20.61
C THR A 109 4.54 6.17 -20.37
N ASP A 110 5.55 5.79 -21.17
CA ASP A 110 6.89 6.38 -21.06
C ASP A 110 6.85 7.91 -21.30
N GLN A 111 5.89 8.38 -22.11
CA GLN A 111 5.61 9.79 -22.35
C GLN A 111 5.03 10.48 -21.10
N GLU A 112 3.96 9.94 -20.51
CA GLU A 112 3.36 10.50 -19.28
C GLU A 112 4.38 10.55 -18.13
N ILE A 113 5.23 9.53 -18.01
CA ILE A 113 6.32 9.51 -17.03
C ILE A 113 7.32 10.63 -17.28
N ARG A 114 7.69 10.89 -18.55
CA ARG A 114 8.62 11.96 -18.93
C ARG A 114 8.01 13.33 -18.60
N GLU A 115 6.77 13.58 -19.02
CA GLU A 115 6.04 14.83 -18.74
C GLU A 115 5.91 15.07 -17.22
N ARG A 116 5.62 14.02 -16.44
CA ARG A 116 5.53 14.11 -14.98
C ARG A 116 6.89 14.42 -14.34
N LYS A 117 7.99 13.86 -14.87
CA LYS A 117 9.35 14.16 -14.42
C LYS A 117 9.74 15.61 -14.74
N GLU A 118 9.46 16.09 -15.95
CA GLU A 118 9.69 17.49 -16.34
C GLU A 118 8.87 18.44 -15.46
N LYS A 119 7.60 18.11 -15.18
CA LYS A 119 6.77 18.87 -14.25
C LYS A 119 7.35 18.91 -12.83
N ALA A 120 7.94 17.81 -12.37
CA ALA A 120 8.58 17.74 -11.05
C ALA A 120 9.90 18.52 -10.94
N GLN A 121 10.54 18.85 -12.07
CA GLN A 121 11.73 19.71 -12.11
C GLN A 121 11.38 21.21 -12.06
N LYS A 122 10.11 21.57 -12.30
CA LYS A 122 9.67 22.96 -12.19
C LYS A 122 9.78 23.43 -10.73
N PRO A 123 10.21 24.68 -10.47
CA PRO A 123 10.30 25.20 -9.11
C PRO A 123 8.99 25.02 -8.34
N LEU A 124 9.09 24.52 -7.11
CA LEU A 124 7.93 24.36 -6.24
C LEU A 124 7.31 25.73 -5.98
N ARG A 125 6.00 25.84 -6.19
CA ARG A 125 5.24 27.03 -5.83
C ARG A 125 5.19 27.09 -4.30
N ILE A 126 5.91 28.05 -3.73
CA ILE A 126 5.81 28.33 -2.29
C ILE A 126 4.38 28.84 -2.04
N LEU A 127 3.64 28.08 -1.25
CA LEU A 127 2.29 28.43 -0.82
C LEU A 127 2.38 29.36 0.40
N ASP A 128 1.41 30.26 0.52
CA ASP A 128 1.32 31.13 1.69
C ASP A 128 1.17 30.28 2.96
N SER A 129 1.99 30.55 3.97
CA SER A 129 2.09 29.74 5.19
C SER A 129 0.81 29.77 6.02
N LYS A 130 -0.04 30.79 5.86
CA LYS A 130 -1.28 30.93 6.62
C LYS A 130 -2.46 30.17 6.02
N ASN A 131 -2.63 30.27 4.70
CA ASN A 131 -3.83 29.73 4.02
C ASN A 131 -3.53 28.58 3.06
N GLY A 132 -2.31 28.47 2.54
CA GLY A 132 -1.96 27.52 1.50
C GLY A 132 -1.52 26.14 2.00
N LEU A 133 -1.31 25.98 3.31
CA LEU A 133 -0.91 24.71 3.93
C LEU A 133 -2.07 23.96 4.58
N VAL A 134 -3.26 24.57 4.61
CA VAL A 134 -4.46 23.94 5.16
C VAL A 134 -5.16 23.19 4.03
N CYS A 135 -5.20 21.86 4.15
CA CYS A 135 -6.07 21.03 3.32
C CYS A 135 -7.36 20.76 4.09
N SER A 136 -8.49 21.08 3.47
CA SER A 136 -9.81 20.72 4.01
C SER A 136 -10.10 19.22 3.77
N ALA A 137 -11.10 18.68 4.48
CA ALA A 137 -11.58 17.32 4.20
C ALA A 137 -12.10 17.21 2.75
N GLU A 138 -12.72 18.28 2.26
CA GLU A 138 -13.26 18.40 0.91
C GLU A 138 -12.15 18.41 -0.15
N ASP A 139 -10.98 19.00 0.15
CA ASP A 139 -9.82 18.95 -0.74
C ASP A 139 -9.25 17.53 -0.89
N LEU A 140 -9.39 16.71 0.16
CA LEU A 140 -8.85 15.34 0.19
C LEU A 140 -9.86 14.29 -0.30
N PHE A 141 -11.14 14.46 -0.01
CA PHE A 141 -12.20 13.50 -0.35
C PHE A 141 -13.04 13.90 -1.57
N GLY A 142 -12.80 15.11 -2.11
CA GLY A 142 -13.43 15.65 -3.31
C GLY A 142 -14.58 16.60 -3.01
N LYS A 143 -14.84 17.53 -3.95
CA LYS A 143 -15.96 18.49 -3.87
C LYS A 143 -17.34 17.85 -3.94
N SER A 144 -17.42 16.62 -4.45
CA SER A 144 -18.62 15.78 -4.43
C SER A 144 -18.82 15.05 -3.10
N SER A 145 -17.97 15.32 -2.10
CA SER A 145 -18.16 14.82 -0.75
C SER A 145 -19.42 15.40 -0.16
N GLN A 146 -20.51 14.64 -0.25
CA GLN A 146 -21.69 14.89 0.53
C GLN A 146 -21.41 14.42 1.96
N SER A 147 -21.81 15.21 2.93
CA SER A 147 -21.78 14.77 4.33
C SER A 147 -23.04 13.98 4.61
N LEU A 148 -22.92 12.64 4.75
CA LEU A 148 -24.00 11.85 5.32
C LEU A 148 -23.80 11.79 6.82
N ASN A 149 -24.69 12.46 7.58
CA ASN A 149 -24.55 12.63 9.03
C ASN A 149 -23.21 13.28 9.45
N ASP A 150 -22.78 14.33 8.74
CA ASP A 150 -21.52 15.07 8.98
C ASP A 150 -20.22 14.27 8.73
N ILE A 151 -20.34 13.10 8.09
CA ILE A 151 -19.20 12.25 7.73
C ILE A 151 -18.87 12.41 6.24
N PRO A 152 -17.61 12.71 5.86
CA PRO A 152 -17.23 12.86 4.45
C PRO A 152 -17.45 11.57 3.65
N PHE A 153 -18.26 11.64 2.60
CA PHE A 153 -18.42 10.55 1.62
C PHE A 153 -17.64 10.88 0.34
N SER A 154 -17.32 9.91 -0.52
CA SER A 154 -16.79 10.20 -1.86
C SER A 154 -17.55 9.37 -2.89
N GLU A 155 -17.79 9.91 -4.08
CA GLU A 155 -18.41 9.15 -5.18
C GLU A 155 -17.55 7.96 -5.65
N LEU A 156 -16.27 7.96 -5.30
CA LEU A 156 -15.32 6.87 -5.52
C LEU A 156 -15.32 5.94 -4.29
N ASP A 157 -16.26 5.00 -4.26
CA ASP A 157 -16.34 3.95 -3.22
C ASP A 157 -15.30 2.84 -3.45
N MET A 158 -15.07 1.99 -2.44
CA MET A 158 -14.23 0.79 -2.57
C MET A 158 -15.04 -0.41 -3.12
N PRO A 159 -14.41 -1.42 -3.75
CA PRO A 159 -15.12 -2.62 -4.15
C PRO A 159 -15.49 -3.45 -2.91
N LYS A 160 -16.77 -3.77 -2.76
CA LYS A 160 -17.34 -4.57 -1.67
C LYS A 160 -17.59 -5.98 -2.15
N ARG A 161 -17.49 -6.98 -1.27
CA ARG A 161 -17.75 -8.35 -1.69
C ARG A 161 -19.22 -8.50 -2.09
N PRO A 162 -19.55 -9.06 -3.27
CA PRO A 162 -20.94 -9.38 -3.59
C PRO A 162 -21.49 -10.43 -2.61
N PRO A 163 -22.81 -10.43 -2.33
CA PRO A 163 -23.43 -11.45 -1.48
C PRO A 163 -23.12 -12.86 -1.99
N TRP A 164 -22.76 -13.76 -1.08
CA TRP A 164 -22.50 -15.16 -1.40
C TRP A 164 -23.16 -16.08 -0.39
N SER A 165 -23.34 -17.35 -0.76
CA SER A 165 -23.94 -18.37 0.10
C SER A 165 -23.09 -19.63 0.15
N PRO A 166 -23.07 -20.38 1.27
CA PRO A 166 -22.34 -21.65 1.37
C PRO A 166 -22.78 -22.72 0.36
N SER A 167 -23.97 -22.58 -0.23
CA SER A 167 -24.48 -23.47 -1.29
C SER A 167 -23.85 -23.22 -2.67
N MET A 168 -23.19 -22.08 -2.88
CA MET A 168 -22.52 -21.78 -4.14
C MET A 168 -21.28 -22.67 -4.31
N THR A 169 -21.06 -23.14 -5.52
CA THR A 169 -19.80 -23.79 -5.89
C THR A 169 -18.66 -22.78 -5.92
N LYS A 170 -17.42 -23.28 -5.81
CA LYS A 170 -16.22 -22.44 -5.88
C LYS A 170 -16.14 -21.68 -7.20
N GLU A 171 -16.52 -22.33 -8.29
CA GLU A 171 -16.50 -21.81 -9.65
C GLU A 171 -17.58 -20.74 -9.87
N GLU A 172 -18.76 -20.92 -9.28
CA GLU A 172 -19.82 -19.91 -9.30
C GLU A 172 -19.41 -18.65 -8.53
N LEU A 173 -18.90 -18.81 -7.30
CA LEU A 173 -18.42 -17.70 -6.49
C LEU A 173 -17.27 -16.95 -7.17
N ASP A 174 -16.31 -17.68 -7.76
CA ASP A 174 -15.20 -17.05 -8.49
C ASP A 174 -15.72 -16.25 -9.69
N ARG A 175 -16.68 -16.77 -10.45
CA ARG A 175 -17.29 -16.09 -11.59
C ARG A 175 -18.04 -14.83 -11.16
N GLU A 176 -18.82 -14.89 -10.09
CA GLU A 176 -19.58 -13.74 -9.58
C GLU A 176 -18.67 -12.63 -9.05
N GLU A 177 -17.65 -12.97 -8.27
CA GLU A 177 -16.67 -11.99 -7.77
C GLU A 177 -15.87 -11.34 -8.91
N ASN A 178 -15.47 -12.11 -9.92
CA ASN A 178 -14.80 -11.58 -11.11
C ASN A 178 -15.71 -10.65 -11.91
N HIS A 179 -16.97 -11.04 -12.13
CA HIS A 179 -17.95 -10.22 -12.84
C HIS A 179 -18.20 -8.90 -12.09
N TYR A 180 -18.44 -8.97 -10.78
CA TYR A 180 -18.62 -7.79 -9.94
C TYR A 180 -17.42 -6.84 -10.04
N PHE A 181 -16.21 -7.35 -9.85
CA PHE A 181 -15.01 -6.52 -9.83
C PHE A 181 -14.70 -5.91 -11.21
N HIS A 182 -15.03 -6.64 -12.29
CA HIS A 182 -14.93 -6.13 -13.65
C HIS A 182 -15.85 -4.92 -13.87
N GLU A 183 -17.14 -5.06 -13.53
CA GLU A 183 -18.10 -3.97 -13.65
C GLU A 183 -17.74 -2.79 -12.75
N TYR A 184 -17.25 -3.04 -11.53
CA TYR A 184 -16.72 -2.01 -10.65
C TYR A 184 -15.56 -1.25 -11.32
N CYS A 185 -14.55 -1.94 -11.84
CA CYS A 185 -13.41 -1.29 -12.52
C CYS A 185 -13.87 -0.48 -13.73
N LYS A 186 -14.79 -1.03 -14.53
CA LYS A 186 -15.33 -0.37 -15.72
C LYS A 186 -16.03 0.94 -15.36
N ASN A 187 -16.90 0.91 -14.37
CA ASN A 187 -17.64 2.09 -13.90
C ASN A 187 -16.72 3.13 -13.24
N LEU A 188 -15.71 2.67 -12.50
CA LEU A 188 -14.73 3.57 -11.87
C LEU A 188 -13.87 4.27 -12.91
N LEU A 189 -13.38 3.53 -13.91
CA LEU A 189 -12.49 4.05 -14.93
C LEU A 189 -13.20 4.97 -15.93
N SER A 190 -14.45 4.65 -16.30
CA SER A 190 -15.23 5.55 -17.15
C SER A 190 -15.36 6.93 -16.52
N LYS A 191 -15.67 6.99 -15.20
CA LYS A 191 -15.71 8.25 -14.45
C LYS A 191 -14.34 8.90 -14.31
N ALA A 192 -13.31 8.12 -13.95
CA ALA A 192 -11.98 8.64 -13.68
C ALA A 192 -11.27 9.28 -14.88
N ILE A 193 -11.46 8.73 -16.08
CA ILE A 193 -10.76 9.20 -17.29
C ILE A 193 -11.42 10.48 -17.83
N GLU A 194 -12.75 10.61 -17.74
CA GLU A 194 -13.46 11.88 -17.99
C GLU A 194 -12.89 13.03 -17.14
N GLU A 195 -12.41 12.67 -15.96
CA GLU A 195 -12.02 13.59 -14.91
C GLU A 195 -10.49 13.79 -14.77
N LYS A 196 -9.67 12.90 -15.37
CA LYS A 196 -8.18 12.83 -15.27
C LYS A 196 -7.63 12.88 -13.84
N ARG A 197 -8.30 12.25 -12.87
CA ARG A 197 -7.98 12.48 -11.43
C ARG A 197 -8.14 11.27 -10.51
N LEU A 198 -7.79 10.07 -10.98
CA LEU A 198 -7.76 8.89 -10.12
C LEU A 198 -6.36 8.59 -9.61
N SER A 199 -6.25 8.38 -8.29
CA SER A 199 -5.03 7.86 -7.68
C SER A 199 -4.81 6.39 -8.04
N TYR A 200 -3.58 5.89 -7.89
CA TYR A 200 -3.33 4.47 -8.10
C TYR A 200 -4.14 3.62 -7.12
N PHE A 201 -4.75 2.56 -7.64
CA PHE A 201 -5.41 1.54 -6.85
C PHE A 201 -5.07 0.16 -7.40
N GLU A 202 -5.33 -0.87 -6.60
CA GLU A 202 -5.02 -2.26 -6.95
C GLU A 202 -6.05 -2.85 -7.93
N LEU A 203 -5.55 -3.42 -9.02
CA LEU A 203 -6.35 -4.03 -10.09
C LEU A 203 -6.41 -5.56 -10.00
N ASN A 204 -5.67 -6.15 -9.07
CA ASN A 204 -5.74 -7.56 -8.74
C ASN A 204 -6.89 -7.82 -7.75
N LEU A 205 -7.89 -8.56 -8.20
CA LEU A 205 -9.03 -8.99 -7.38
C LEU A 205 -8.57 -9.81 -6.16
N GLU A 206 -7.45 -10.52 -6.23
CA GLU A 206 -6.96 -11.28 -5.08
C GLU A 206 -6.69 -10.38 -3.88
N THR A 207 -6.12 -9.19 -4.10
CA THR A 207 -5.89 -8.23 -3.01
C THR A 207 -7.18 -7.83 -2.33
N TRP A 208 -8.22 -7.54 -3.12
CA TRP A 208 -9.53 -7.18 -2.60
C TRP A 208 -10.21 -8.36 -1.89
N ARG A 209 -10.06 -9.59 -2.38
CA ARG A 209 -10.51 -10.80 -1.69
C ARG A 209 -9.85 -10.98 -0.33
N GLN A 210 -8.56 -10.67 -0.20
CA GLN A 210 -7.89 -10.70 1.10
C GLN A 210 -8.51 -9.68 2.07
N LEU A 211 -8.76 -8.44 1.60
CA LEU A 211 -9.45 -7.44 2.39
C LEU A 211 -10.86 -7.91 2.81
N TRP A 212 -11.64 -8.45 1.87
CA TRP A 212 -12.98 -8.94 2.16
C TRP A 212 -12.98 -10.05 3.21
N ARG A 213 -12.09 -11.03 3.11
CA ARG A 213 -11.96 -12.11 4.09
C ARG A 213 -11.59 -11.56 5.48
N VAL A 214 -10.64 -10.62 5.55
CA VAL A 214 -10.27 -9.98 6.82
C VAL A 214 -11.46 -9.24 7.43
N ILE A 215 -12.20 -8.48 6.64
CA ILE A 215 -13.39 -7.76 7.10
C ILE A 215 -14.46 -8.74 7.59
N GLU A 216 -14.71 -9.83 6.87
CA GLU A 216 -15.71 -10.84 7.25
C GLU A 216 -15.34 -11.56 8.55
N MET A 217 -14.09 -12.02 8.66
CA MET A 217 -13.62 -12.85 9.78
C MET A 217 -13.39 -12.06 11.08
N SER A 218 -13.17 -10.75 11.00
CA SER A 218 -12.82 -9.94 12.17
C SER A 218 -14.05 -9.30 12.80
N ASP A 219 -14.14 -9.30 14.13
CA ASP A 219 -15.14 -8.52 14.87
C ASP A 219 -14.75 -7.04 15.01
N ILE A 220 -13.44 -6.77 15.08
CA ILE A 220 -12.85 -5.45 15.24
C ILE A 220 -11.77 -5.26 14.17
N ILE A 221 -11.85 -4.18 13.41
CA ILE A 221 -10.85 -3.82 12.40
C ILE A 221 -9.90 -2.77 12.97
N LEU A 222 -8.60 -3.06 12.94
CA LEU A 222 -7.56 -2.08 13.28
C LEU A 222 -7.02 -1.47 11.99
N LEU A 223 -7.17 -0.16 11.81
CA LEU A 223 -6.54 0.56 10.71
C LEU A 223 -5.36 1.38 11.22
N VAL A 224 -4.15 1.04 10.77
CA VAL A 224 -2.93 1.75 11.16
C VAL A 224 -2.68 2.91 10.19
N THR A 225 -2.53 4.12 10.74
CA THR A 225 -2.27 5.35 9.98
C THR A 225 -1.02 6.04 10.49
N ASP A 226 -0.36 6.83 9.64
CA ASP A 226 0.77 7.67 10.04
C ASP A 226 0.24 9.01 10.57
N ILE A 227 0.63 9.39 11.79
CA ILE A 227 0.14 10.61 12.47
C ILE A 227 0.41 11.92 11.71
N ARG A 228 1.39 11.93 10.79
CA ARG A 228 1.74 13.13 10.04
C ARG A 228 0.68 13.48 9.00
N ASN A 229 -0.07 12.49 8.52
CA ASN A 229 -1.19 12.69 7.60
C ASN A 229 -2.23 11.57 7.73
N PRO A 230 -2.96 11.47 8.86
CA PRO A 230 -3.85 10.35 9.13
C PRO A 230 -5.02 10.30 8.15
N ILE A 231 -5.52 11.46 7.70
CA ILE A 231 -6.64 11.57 6.76
C ILE A 231 -6.30 10.87 5.43
N PHE A 232 -5.09 11.03 4.92
CA PHE A 232 -4.67 10.38 3.67
C PHE A 232 -4.67 8.84 3.77
N HIS A 233 -4.40 8.30 4.96
CA HIS A 233 -4.38 6.86 5.21
C HIS A 233 -5.74 6.30 5.65
N PHE A 234 -6.75 7.15 5.83
CA PHE A 234 -8.07 6.80 6.35
C PHE A 234 -9.15 7.01 5.28
N PRO A 235 -9.45 5.99 4.45
CA PRO A 235 -10.51 6.08 3.45
C PRO A 235 -11.89 6.06 4.13
N PRO A 236 -12.73 7.10 3.97
CA PRO A 236 -14.06 7.14 4.58
C PRO A 236 -15.00 6.02 4.09
N SER A 237 -14.84 5.58 2.84
CA SER A 237 -15.57 4.44 2.27
C SER A 237 -15.40 3.16 3.10
N LEU A 238 -14.19 2.89 3.60
CA LEU A 238 -13.94 1.74 4.46
C LEU A 238 -14.64 1.88 5.82
N TYR A 239 -14.63 3.07 6.41
CA TYR A 239 -15.35 3.34 7.66
C TYR A 239 -16.85 3.13 7.48
N HIS A 240 -17.44 3.69 6.43
CA HIS A 240 -18.87 3.50 6.14
C HIS A 240 -19.23 2.04 5.96
N HIS A 241 -18.44 1.29 5.20
CA HIS A 241 -18.69 -0.12 5.00
C HIS A 241 -18.58 -0.92 6.31
N VAL A 242 -17.48 -0.78 7.04
CA VAL A 242 -17.23 -1.60 8.25
C VAL A 242 -18.17 -1.19 9.39
N VAL A 243 -18.31 0.11 9.66
CA VAL A 243 -18.99 0.62 10.85
C VAL A 243 -20.48 0.84 10.62
N ASN A 244 -20.87 1.44 9.49
CA ASN A 244 -22.27 1.80 9.25
C ASN A 244 -23.06 0.67 8.59
N GLU A 245 -22.50 0.01 7.56
CA GLU A 245 -23.21 -1.05 6.82
C GLU A 245 -23.12 -2.40 7.55
N LEU A 246 -21.92 -2.81 7.96
CA LEU A 246 -21.71 -4.10 8.63
C LEU A 246 -21.93 -4.03 10.15
N GLY A 247 -21.99 -2.83 10.73
CA GLY A 247 -22.18 -2.66 12.17
C GLY A 247 -21.00 -3.13 13.02
N LYS A 248 -19.81 -3.31 12.43
CA LYS A 248 -18.59 -3.76 13.11
C LYS A 248 -17.85 -2.60 13.76
N GLU A 249 -16.93 -2.95 14.66
CA GLU A 249 -16.13 -1.96 15.38
C GLU A 249 -14.81 -1.69 14.65
N MET A 250 -14.38 -0.43 14.69
CA MET A 250 -13.12 0.00 14.07
C MET A 250 -12.28 0.78 15.07
N ILE A 251 -10.98 0.47 15.10
CA ILE A 251 -9.96 1.18 15.86
C ILE A 251 -8.96 1.80 14.88
N LEU A 252 -8.88 3.12 14.85
CA LEU A 252 -7.84 3.85 14.15
C LEU A 252 -6.60 3.94 15.04
N VAL A 253 -5.51 3.33 14.60
CA VAL A 253 -4.22 3.41 15.28
C VAL A 253 -3.42 4.55 14.65
N LEU A 254 -3.32 5.67 15.36
CA LEU A 254 -2.45 6.78 15.02
C LEU A 254 -1.01 6.40 15.39
N ASN A 255 -0.24 5.93 14.42
CA ASN A 255 1.11 5.43 14.63
C ASN A 255 2.17 6.52 14.44
N LYS A 256 3.33 6.32 15.08
CA LYS A 256 4.50 7.22 15.06
C LYS A 256 4.22 8.59 15.68
N ILE A 257 3.40 8.62 16.75
CA ILE A 257 3.06 9.86 17.47
C ILE A 257 4.29 10.59 18.02
N ASP A 258 5.44 9.91 18.13
CA ASP A 258 6.72 10.49 18.52
C ASP A 258 7.35 11.42 17.46
N LEU A 259 6.79 11.48 16.26
CA LEU A 259 7.25 12.37 15.18
C LEU A 259 6.58 13.76 15.22
N VAL A 260 5.63 13.97 16.12
CA VAL A 260 4.86 15.22 16.22
C VAL A 260 4.69 15.64 17.66
N GLU A 261 4.35 16.91 17.89
CA GLU A 261 4.05 17.43 19.22
C GLU A 261 2.74 16.85 19.77
N ALA A 262 2.64 16.73 21.10
CA ALA A 262 1.49 16.14 21.78
C ALA A 262 0.18 16.88 21.47
N ASP A 263 0.23 18.21 21.36
CA ASP A 263 -0.94 19.04 21.04
C ASP A 263 -1.53 18.68 19.66
N LEU A 264 -0.68 18.31 18.70
CA LEU A 264 -1.14 17.90 17.37
C LEU A 264 -1.82 16.53 17.42
N VAL A 265 -1.34 15.61 18.27
CA VAL A 265 -1.99 14.30 18.47
C VAL A 265 -3.39 14.49 19.01
N ILE A 266 -3.56 15.34 20.03
CA ILE A 266 -4.86 15.65 20.63
C ILE A 266 -5.78 16.30 19.59
N ALA A 267 -5.28 17.28 18.84
CA ALA A 267 -6.05 17.93 17.78
C ALA A 267 -6.52 16.93 16.71
N TRP A 268 -5.68 15.97 16.31
CA TRP A 268 -6.08 14.90 15.39
C TRP A 268 -7.14 13.99 15.97
N GLU A 269 -7.02 13.59 17.23
CA GLU A 269 -8.03 12.77 17.90
C GLU A 269 -9.39 13.47 17.96
N GLU A 270 -9.41 14.75 18.35
CA GLU A 270 -10.64 15.55 18.42
C GLU A 270 -11.27 15.74 17.04
N TYR A 271 -10.46 16.08 16.04
CA TYR A 271 -10.91 16.26 14.67
C TYR A 271 -11.52 14.99 14.08
N LEU A 272 -10.83 13.85 14.22
CA LEU A 272 -11.30 12.57 13.68
C LEU A 272 -12.50 12.02 14.45
N LYS A 273 -12.57 12.20 15.78
CA LYS A 273 -13.77 11.84 16.56
C LYS A 273 -14.98 12.69 16.19
N LYS A 274 -14.77 13.97 15.89
CA LYS A 274 -15.84 14.86 15.43
C LYS A 274 -16.40 14.41 14.08
N LEU A 275 -15.54 14.05 13.14
CA LEU A 275 -15.94 13.57 11.81
C LEU A 275 -16.46 12.13 11.80
N PHE A 276 -15.94 11.27 12.66
CA PHE A 276 -16.25 9.84 12.70
C PHE A 276 -16.59 9.42 14.14
N PRO A 277 -17.81 9.70 14.66
CA PRO A 277 -18.12 9.59 16.09
C PRO A 277 -18.05 8.18 16.68
N ARG A 278 -18.19 7.13 15.85
CA ARG A 278 -18.07 5.73 16.28
C ARG A 278 -16.63 5.18 16.14
N LEU A 279 -15.69 6.00 15.69
CA LEU A 279 -14.30 5.59 15.53
C LEU A 279 -13.59 5.59 16.88
N ASN A 280 -13.07 4.43 17.28
CA ASN A 280 -12.16 4.34 18.41
C ASN A 280 -10.77 4.78 17.93
N ILE A 281 -10.06 5.62 18.69
CA ILE A 281 -8.73 6.11 18.28
C ILE A 281 -7.70 5.72 19.34
N LEU A 282 -6.60 5.12 18.88
CA LEU A 282 -5.47 4.69 19.69
C LEU A 282 -4.18 5.38 19.21
N ALA A 283 -3.58 6.19 20.06
CA ALA A 283 -2.25 6.74 19.85
C ALA A 283 -1.16 5.69 20.11
N PHE A 284 -0.21 5.52 19.18
CA PHE A 284 0.81 4.48 19.25
C PHE A 284 2.20 4.96 18.80
N ALA A 285 3.24 4.58 19.55
CA ALA A 285 4.63 4.74 19.16
C ALA A 285 5.47 3.56 19.63
N SER A 286 6.13 2.86 18.71
CA SER A 286 6.99 1.73 19.05
C SER A 286 8.32 2.16 19.66
N TYR A 287 8.95 3.17 19.06
CA TYR A 287 10.37 3.49 19.26
C TYR A 287 10.62 4.79 20.03
N ALA A 288 9.56 5.37 20.60
CA ALA A 288 9.67 6.58 21.41
C ALA A 288 10.63 6.38 22.58
N GLY A 289 11.62 7.28 22.70
CA GLY A 289 12.66 7.22 23.74
C GLY A 289 13.85 6.30 23.43
N MET A 290 13.91 5.66 22.25
CA MET A 290 15.08 4.89 21.82
C MET A 290 16.15 5.78 21.17
N LYS A 291 17.43 5.46 21.40
CA LYS A 291 18.56 6.19 20.82
C LYS A 291 18.92 5.63 19.45
N VAL A 292 19.27 6.48 18.50
CA VAL A 292 19.77 6.05 17.19
C VAL A 292 21.30 5.90 17.27
N ARG A 293 21.84 4.73 16.93
CA ARG A 293 23.28 4.53 16.76
C ARG A 293 23.77 5.26 15.51
N SER A 294 24.70 6.19 15.67
CA SER A 294 25.23 7.05 14.60
C SER A 294 25.89 6.27 13.46
N SER A 295 26.46 5.09 13.73
CA SER A 295 27.17 4.28 12.72
C SER A 295 26.25 3.44 11.82
N SER A 296 25.07 3.04 12.31
CA SER A 296 24.19 2.09 11.60
C SER A 296 22.76 2.60 11.40
N GLY A 297 22.41 3.74 11.99
CA GLY A 297 21.02 4.24 12.02
C GLY A 297 20.07 3.36 12.83
N LYS A 298 20.55 2.28 13.45
CA LYS A 298 19.71 1.35 14.23
C LYS A 298 19.28 2.01 15.54
N ARG A 299 18.01 1.84 15.88
CA ARG A 299 17.46 2.28 17.18
C ARG A 299 17.80 1.26 18.25
N VAL A 300 18.35 1.73 19.36
CA VAL A 300 18.74 0.93 20.52
C VAL A 300 18.01 1.46 21.75
N GLY A 301 17.38 0.55 22.49
CA GLY A 301 16.61 0.87 23.67
C GLY A 301 15.48 -0.14 23.89
N LYS A 302 14.76 0.04 25.00
CA LYS A 302 13.67 -0.86 25.38
C LYS A 302 12.37 -0.46 24.67
N LEU A 303 11.60 -1.43 24.18
CA LEU A 303 10.28 -1.27 23.55
C LEU A 303 9.16 -0.87 24.54
N ARG A 304 9.47 -0.02 25.53
CA ARG A 304 8.54 0.37 26.60
C ARG A 304 7.24 0.99 26.06
N MET A 305 7.36 1.82 25.03
CA MET A 305 6.22 2.53 24.45
C MET A 305 5.36 1.61 23.59
N ALA A 306 5.97 0.64 22.88
CA ALA A 306 5.22 -0.42 22.20
C ALA A 306 4.38 -1.26 23.18
N ILE A 307 4.96 -1.63 24.34
CA ILE A 307 4.26 -2.39 25.38
C ILE A 307 3.10 -1.57 25.96
N LYS A 308 3.31 -0.29 26.27
CA LYS A 308 2.24 0.60 26.74
C LYS A 308 1.12 0.72 25.70
N GLY A 309 1.48 0.85 24.42
CA GLY A 309 0.51 0.87 23.32
C GLY A 309 -0.26 -0.44 23.20
N ALA A 310 0.39 -1.59 23.40
CA ALA A 310 -0.26 -2.90 23.40
C ALA A 310 -1.23 -3.07 24.57
N LEU A 311 -0.87 -2.60 25.78
CA LEU A 311 -1.77 -2.57 26.93
C LEU A 311 -2.98 -1.67 26.67
N ALA A 312 -2.75 -0.45 26.14
CA ALA A 312 -3.83 0.47 25.80
C ALA A 312 -4.78 -0.11 24.73
N LEU A 313 -4.24 -0.81 23.74
CA LEU A 313 -5.04 -1.54 22.75
C LEU A 313 -5.88 -2.65 23.42
N GLN A 314 -5.27 -3.45 24.30
CA GLN A 314 -5.95 -4.53 25.00
C GLN A 314 -7.09 -4.00 25.89
N GLU A 315 -6.86 -2.89 26.60
CA GLU A 315 -7.89 -2.23 27.41
C GLU A 315 -9.04 -1.68 26.54
N MET A 316 -8.73 -1.08 25.39
CA MET A 316 -9.74 -0.59 24.45
C MET A 316 -10.59 -1.73 23.88
N VAL A 317 -9.95 -2.81 23.44
CA VAL A 317 -10.64 -4.01 22.95
C VAL A 317 -11.48 -4.64 24.06
N SER A 318 -10.98 -4.68 25.30
CA SER A 318 -11.74 -5.16 26.46
C SER A 318 -13.02 -4.35 26.69
N LYS A 319 -12.95 -3.02 26.58
CA LYS A 319 -14.13 -2.12 26.68
C LYS A 319 -15.14 -2.38 25.56
N ILE A 320 -14.67 -2.54 24.31
CA ILE A 320 -15.52 -2.80 23.13
C ILE A 320 -16.24 -4.17 23.25
N ILE A 321 -15.50 -5.19 23.67
CA ILE A 321 -16.03 -6.55 23.82
C ILE A 321 -16.97 -6.64 25.03
N ASN A 322 -16.74 -5.84 26.08
CA ASN A 322 -17.56 -5.76 27.28
C ASN A 322 -17.82 -7.15 27.92
N GLY A 323 -16.75 -7.93 28.10
CA GLY A 323 -16.80 -9.24 28.77
C GLY A 323 -17.31 -10.41 27.92
N ARG A 324 -17.69 -10.21 26.65
CA ARG A 324 -18.10 -11.28 25.73
C ARG A 324 -17.00 -12.30 25.41
N VAL A 325 -15.73 -11.92 25.56
CA VAL A 325 -14.54 -12.75 25.31
C VAL A 325 -13.53 -12.56 26.45
N ASN A 326 -12.90 -13.66 26.89
CA ASN A 326 -11.80 -13.61 27.85
C ASN A 326 -10.50 -13.17 27.14
N LEU A 327 -9.90 -12.07 27.59
CA LEU A 327 -8.65 -11.52 27.07
C LEU A 327 -7.46 -11.64 28.05
N ASP A 328 -7.61 -12.44 29.12
CA ASP A 328 -6.62 -12.55 30.20
C ASP A 328 -5.31 -13.14 29.69
N SER A 329 -5.36 -14.13 28.78
CA SER A 329 -4.18 -14.72 28.18
C SER A 329 -3.36 -13.69 27.40
N TRP A 330 -4.03 -12.81 26.65
CA TRP A 330 -3.38 -11.73 25.91
C TRP A 330 -2.76 -10.71 26.86
N LYS A 331 -3.49 -10.31 27.91
CA LYS A 331 -2.97 -9.41 28.94
C LYS A 331 -1.74 -9.98 29.65
N GLN A 332 -1.80 -11.25 30.08
CA GLN A 332 -0.68 -11.95 30.71
C GLN A 332 0.54 -12.02 29.79
N LYS A 333 0.35 -12.23 28.48
CA LYS A 333 1.43 -12.22 27.50
C LYS A 333 2.11 -10.85 27.45
N ILE A 334 1.35 -9.76 27.37
CA ILE A 334 1.92 -8.40 27.35
C ILE A 334 2.69 -8.09 28.64
N GLU A 335 2.16 -8.50 29.80
CA GLU A 335 2.82 -8.31 31.10
C GLU A 335 4.11 -9.13 31.22
N THR A 336 4.13 -10.35 30.68
CA THR A 336 5.31 -11.21 30.63
C THR A 336 6.40 -10.57 29.77
N ASP A 337 6.04 -10.12 28.57
CA ASP A 337 6.95 -9.40 27.67
C ASP A 337 7.49 -8.15 28.36
N ASN A 338 6.65 -7.38 29.07
CA ASN A 338 7.10 -6.21 29.83
C ASN A 338 8.16 -6.52 30.89
N LYS A 339 8.05 -7.67 31.58
CA LYS A 339 9.04 -8.12 32.57
C LYS A 339 10.34 -8.55 31.88
N GLU A 340 10.25 -9.27 30.76
CA GLU A 340 11.40 -9.71 29.98
C GLU A 340 12.21 -8.50 29.44
N TYR A 341 11.54 -7.56 28.77
CA TYR A 341 12.18 -6.32 28.30
C TYR A 341 12.60 -5.38 29.44
N GLY A 342 11.97 -5.50 30.61
CA GLY A 342 12.35 -4.81 31.84
C GLY A 342 13.73 -5.25 32.35
N ASN A 343 14.03 -6.54 32.27
CA ASN A 343 15.23 -7.16 32.86
C ASN A 343 16.47 -7.19 31.95
N ILE A 344 16.34 -6.95 30.64
CA ILE A 344 17.50 -6.89 29.73
C ILE A 344 18.36 -5.66 30.05
N SER A 345 19.62 -5.87 30.45
CA SER A 345 20.64 -4.84 30.65
C SER A 345 21.08 -4.26 29.31
N LEU A 346 21.41 -2.97 29.25
CA LEU A 346 21.89 -2.27 28.05
C LEU A 346 23.24 -2.82 27.53
N GLU A 347 23.93 -3.65 28.31
CA GLU A 347 25.22 -4.26 27.96
C GLU A 347 25.06 -5.60 27.23
N ASP A 348 23.90 -6.25 27.30
CA ASP A 348 23.71 -7.63 26.78
C ASP A 348 23.24 -7.68 25.31
N ASP A 349 22.80 -6.56 24.76
CA ASP A 349 22.19 -6.45 23.43
C ASP A 349 23.22 -6.46 22.27
N SER A 350 24.53 -6.59 22.57
CA SER A 350 25.53 -6.91 21.56
C SER A 350 25.57 -8.40 21.23
N SER A 351 25.18 -9.27 22.17
CA SER A 351 25.35 -10.72 22.02
C SER A 351 24.22 -11.39 21.21
N TYR A 352 23.04 -10.79 21.15
CA TYR A 352 21.88 -11.40 20.48
C TYR A 352 21.92 -11.29 18.94
N TYR A 353 22.74 -10.38 18.39
CA TYR A 353 22.80 -10.11 16.94
C TYR A 353 24.17 -10.39 16.31
N GLU A 354 25.15 -10.89 17.07
CA GLU A 354 26.47 -11.25 16.54
C GLU A 354 26.52 -12.67 15.94
N SER A 355 25.43 -13.45 15.96
CA SER A 355 25.43 -14.85 15.49
C SER A 355 25.02 -15.05 14.02
N GLU A 356 24.75 -14.00 13.24
CA GLU A 356 24.33 -14.14 11.83
C GLU A 356 25.41 -13.83 10.78
N ASP A 357 26.62 -13.45 11.20
CA ASP A 357 27.75 -13.17 10.30
C ASP A 357 28.96 -14.09 10.59
N GLU A 358 28.83 -15.40 10.35
CA GLU A 358 29.96 -16.32 10.07
C GLU A 358 29.76 -17.18 8.83
#